data_AF-A0AAN8GD26-F1
#
_entry.id   AF-A0AAN8GD26-F1
#
_cell.length_a   1.000
_cell.length_b   1.000
_cell.length_c   1.000
_cell.angle_alpha   90.00
_cell.angle_beta   90.00
_cell.angle_gamma   90.00
#
_symmetry.space_group_name_H-M   'P 1'
#
loop_
_entity.id
_entity.type
_entity.pdbx_description
1 polymer ?
#
loop_
_entity_poly.entity_id
_entity_poly.type
_entity_poly.pdbx_seq_one_letter_code
_entity_poly.pdbx_strand_id
1 'polypeptide(L)'
;MDGQAALYSQVGFDDAAHRVASPGHNYFGTGFGKPKFPTLLPTTSLADLANKDCWFGMHQLHIDPECMSLDVKEWPTNAAFKKSEVNVCAMNVVNDCDERDVKLTSDFVAVTRKEQHLQNVLQAVEHDRSQQPNLRRCKHKVIAS
;
A
#
# COMPACT_ATOMS: atom_id res chain seq x y z
N MET A 1 -13.96 -27.24 71.31
CA MET A 1 -14.98 -26.37 70.68
C MET A 1 -14.33 -25.74 69.46
N ASP A 2 -13.78 -26.56 68.57
CA ASP A 2 -14.48 -27.39 67.57
C ASP A 2 -14.88 -26.45 66.43
N GLY A 3 -14.30 -26.49 65.23
CA GLY A 3 -13.73 -27.64 64.55
C GLY A 3 -14.74 -28.13 63.52
N GLN A 4 -14.57 -27.66 62.28
CA GLN A 4 -14.81 -28.37 61.01
C GLN A 4 -14.31 -27.40 59.91
N ALA A 5 -13.12 -27.57 59.32
CA ALA A 5 -12.66 -28.68 58.48
C ALA A 5 -13.69 -29.00 57.39
N ALA A 6 -13.36 -29.16 56.12
CA ALA A 6 -12.16 -29.04 55.31
C ALA A 6 -12.66 -29.40 53.88
N LEU A 7 -11.97 -28.95 52.84
CA LEU A 7 -11.30 -29.83 51.86
C LEU A 7 -11.06 -29.10 50.53
N TYR A 8 -9.77 -29.08 50.15
CA TYR A 8 -9.21 -29.42 48.84
C TYR A 8 -9.62 -28.56 47.61
N SER A 9 -8.72 -28.16 46.72
CA SER A 9 -7.41 -28.71 46.38
C SER A 9 -6.54 -27.65 45.70
N GLN A 10 -5.26 -27.68 46.04
CA GLN A 10 -4.13 -27.35 45.20
C GLN A 10 -4.38 -27.78 43.73
N VAL A 11 -4.15 -26.88 42.78
CA VAL A 11 -3.55 -27.22 41.48
C VAL A 11 -2.64 -26.07 41.09
N GLY A 12 -1.35 -26.32 41.25
CA GLY A 12 -0.34 -25.54 40.54
C GLY A 12 -0.50 -25.78 39.04
N PHE A 13 -0.21 -24.75 38.26
CA PHE A 13 0.10 -24.88 36.85
C PHE A 13 1.47 -24.23 36.63
N ASP A 14 2.50 -24.96 37.06
CA ASP A 14 3.72 -25.01 36.27
C ASP A 14 3.40 -25.93 35.09
N ASP A 15 3.07 -25.34 33.94
CA ASP A 15 3.16 -26.06 32.67
C ASP A 15 3.85 -25.17 31.64
N ALA A 16 5.17 -25.18 31.73
CA ALA A 16 6.07 -24.82 30.66
C ALA A 16 5.99 -25.90 29.57
N ALA A 17 4.95 -25.85 28.73
CA ALA A 17 4.95 -26.54 27.45
C ALA A 17 3.94 -25.89 26.48
N HIS A 18 4.37 -25.72 25.23
CA HIS A 18 3.54 -25.34 24.08
C HIS A 18 3.03 -23.90 23.96
N ARG A 19 3.90 -22.90 24.18
CA ARG A 19 3.95 -21.81 23.19
C ARG A 19 4.68 -22.32 21.96
N VAL A 20 3.95 -22.99 21.06
CA VAL A 20 4.38 -23.05 19.66
C VAL A 20 4.45 -21.60 19.22
N ALA A 21 5.68 -21.10 19.06
CA ALA A 21 5.91 -19.91 18.26
C ALA A 21 5.31 -20.20 16.89
N SER A 22 4.09 -19.72 16.64
CA SER A 22 3.58 -19.66 15.28
C SER A 22 4.64 -18.92 14.48
N PRO A 23 5.18 -19.52 13.40
CA PRO A 23 6.17 -18.85 12.60
C PRO A 23 5.58 -17.52 12.17
N GLY A 24 6.35 -16.46 12.42
CA GLY A 24 5.91 -15.08 12.29
C GLY A 24 5.03 -14.92 11.06
N HIS A 25 3.75 -14.62 11.31
CA HIS A 25 2.92 -14.03 10.28
C HIS A 25 3.58 -12.69 9.97
N ASN A 26 4.46 -12.72 8.97
CA ASN A 26 4.86 -11.55 8.23
C ASN A 26 3.57 -11.02 7.59
N TYR A 27 2.81 -10.24 8.35
CA TYR A 27 1.73 -9.41 7.84
C TYR A 27 2.38 -8.32 7.00
N PHE A 28 2.90 -8.69 5.84
CA PHE A 28 3.01 -7.77 4.72
C PHE A 28 1.57 -7.55 4.24
N GLY A 29 1.09 -6.32 4.40
CA GLY A 29 -0.22 -5.90 3.94
C GLY A 29 -0.43 -6.22 2.45
N THR A 30 -1.69 -6.52 2.13
CA THR A 30 -2.20 -6.97 0.82
C THR A 30 -1.73 -8.37 0.45
N GLY A 31 -2.64 -9.30 0.16
CA GLY A 31 -2.38 -10.73 -0.08
C GLY A 31 -1.57 -11.08 -1.34
N PHE A 32 -0.65 -10.23 -1.77
CA PHE A 32 0.28 -10.51 -2.85
C PHE A 32 1.57 -11.06 -2.23
N GLY A 33 1.70 -12.39 -2.22
CA GLY A 33 2.98 -13.04 -1.96
C GLY A 33 4.06 -12.51 -2.91
N LYS A 34 5.35 -12.70 -2.56
CA LYS A 34 6.48 -12.25 -3.39
C LYS A 34 6.27 -12.69 -4.84
N PRO A 35 6.22 -11.77 -5.82
CA PRO A 35 5.99 -12.14 -7.21
C PRO A 35 7.11 -13.08 -7.69
N LYS A 36 6.71 -14.18 -8.32
CA LYS A 36 7.65 -15.09 -8.98
C LYS A 36 7.92 -14.56 -10.38
N PHE A 37 9.11 -14.02 -10.60
CA PHE A 37 9.53 -13.55 -11.91
C PHE A 37 10.02 -14.70 -12.79
N PRO A 38 9.81 -14.64 -14.12
CA PRO A 38 10.35 -15.62 -15.04
C PRO A 38 11.87 -15.49 -15.16
N THR A 39 12.55 -16.59 -15.49
CA THR A 39 13.98 -16.56 -15.85
C THR A 39 14.13 -15.94 -17.24
N LEU A 40 14.88 -14.85 -17.34
CA LEU A 40 15.12 -14.16 -18.61
C LEU A 40 16.27 -14.79 -19.38
N LEU A 41 16.11 -14.98 -20.67
CA LEU A 41 17.18 -15.36 -21.59
C LEU A 41 17.66 -14.12 -22.36
N PRO A 42 18.89 -14.12 -22.91
CA PRO A 42 19.38 -13.00 -23.73
C PRO A 42 18.53 -12.73 -24.98
N THR A 43 17.76 -13.72 -25.43
CA THR A 43 16.84 -13.62 -26.56
C THR A 43 15.42 -13.23 -26.16
N THR A 44 15.14 -13.09 -24.87
CA THR A 44 13.81 -12.70 -24.38
C THR A 44 13.55 -11.24 -24.75
N SER A 45 12.53 -11.02 -25.57
CA SER A 45 12.03 -9.70 -25.93
C SER A 45 11.01 -9.20 -24.91
N LEU A 46 10.67 -7.91 -24.96
CA LEU A 46 9.62 -7.36 -24.11
C LEU A 46 8.25 -7.97 -24.42
N ALA A 47 7.99 -8.28 -25.69
CA ALA A 47 6.76 -8.94 -26.13
C ALA A 47 6.58 -10.32 -25.48
N ASP A 48 7.67 -11.06 -25.23
CA ASP A 48 7.63 -12.38 -24.58
C ASP A 48 7.22 -12.30 -23.10
N LEU A 49 7.35 -11.13 -22.49
CA LEU A 49 6.96 -10.88 -21.10
C LEU A 49 5.49 -10.43 -20.95
N ALA A 50 4.85 -10.03 -22.06
CA ALA A 50 3.47 -9.61 -22.07
C ALA A 50 2.53 -10.82 -22.04
N ASN A 51 1.74 -10.94 -20.98
CA ASN A 51 0.67 -11.92 -20.91
C ASN A 51 -0.58 -11.42 -21.66
N LYS A 52 -1.60 -12.29 -21.78
CA LYS A 52 -2.87 -11.96 -22.44
C LYS A 52 -3.53 -10.67 -21.92
N ASP A 53 -3.37 -10.35 -20.63
CA ASP A 53 -3.99 -9.20 -20.00
C ASP A 53 -3.24 -7.91 -20.35
N CYS A 54 -1.91 -7.98 -20.51
CA CYS A 54 -1.10 -6.89 -21.06
C CYS A 54 -1.58 -6.50 -22.47
N TRP A 55 -1.76 -7.49 -23.35
CA TRP A 55 -2.23 -7.27 -24.72
C TRP A 55 -3.63 -6.68 -24.76
N PHE A 56 -4.53 -7.16 -23.90
CA PHE A 56 -5.86 -6.60 -23.74
C PHE A 56 -5.79 -5.13 -23.32
N GLY A 57 -4.96 -4.79 -22.32
CA GLY A 57 -4.75 -3.42 -21.88
C GLY A 57 -4.23 -2.51 -22.99
N MET A 58 -3.22 -2.96 -23.74
CA MET A 58 -2.67 -2.19 -24.87
C MET A 58 -3.73 -1.90 -25.93
N HIS A 59 -4.57 -2.87 -26.26
CA HIS A 59 -5.69 -2.65 -27.18
C HIS A 59 -6.68 -1.61 -26.66
N GLN A 60 -7.05 -1.66 -25.37
CA GLN A 60 -7.98 -0.69 -24.78
C GLN A 60 -7.40 0.73 -24.70
N LEU A 61 -6.09 0.84 -24.51
CA LEU A 61 -5.37 2.11 -24.44
C LEU A 61 -4.94 2.63 -25.81
N HIS A 62 -5.30 1.94 -26.90
CA HIS A 62 -4.88 2.24 -28.26
C HIS A 62 -3.35 2.39 -28.38
N ILE A 63 -2.61 1.52 -27.68
CA ILE A 63 -1.16 1.40 -27.76
C ILE A 63 -0.82 0.44 -28.90
N ASP A 64 0.03 0.89 -29.81
CA ASP A 64 0.49 0.06 -30.92
C ASP A 64 1.50 -1.00 -30.41
N PRO A 65 1.23 -2.30 -30.56
CA PRO A 65 2.12 -3.35 -30.05
C PRO A 65 3.45 -3.45 -30.81
N GLU A 66 3.58 -2.86 -32.00
CA GLU A 66 4.83 -2.93 -32.78
C GLU A 66 6.04 -2.36 -32.02
N CYS A 67 5.83 -1.40 -31.12
CA CYS A 67 6.91 -0.84 -30.31
C CYS A 67 7.53 -1.88 -29.35
N MET A 68 6.80 -2.95 -29.00
CA MET A 68 7.31 -4.02 -28.13
C MET A 68 8.34 -4.93 -28.81
N SER A 69 8.39 -4.90 -30.13
CA SER A 69 9.39 -5.62 -30.93
C SER A 69 10.66 -4.81 -31.19
N LEU A 70 10.65 -3.53 -30.84
CA LEU A 70 11.79 -2.62 -31.01
C LEU A 70 12.67 -2.58 -29.76
N ASP A 71 13.94 -2.25 -29.94
CA ASP A 71 14.80 -1.91 -28.80
C ASP A 71 14.26 -0.63 -28.13
N VAL A 72 14.31 -0.59 -26.80
CA VAL A 72 13.82 0.56 -26.01
C VAL A 72 14.49 1.87 -26.43
N LYS A 73 15.73 1.82 -26.94
CA LYS A 73 16.46 2.99 -27.46
C LYS A 73 15.82 3.60 -28.71
N GLU A 74 15.04 2.81 -29.46
CA GLU A 74 14.40 3.23 -30.71
C GLU A 74 13.02 3.85 -30.49
N TRP A 75 12.41 3.63 -29.31
CA TRP A 75 11.08 4.11 -28.96
C TRP A 75 10.91 5.63 -29.13
N PRO A 76 11.85 6.51 -28.70
CA PRO A 76 11.70 7.96 -28.86
C PRO A 76 11.69 8.44 -30.32
N THR A 77 12.10 7.59 -31.26
CA THR A 77 12.06 7.90 -32.70
C THR A 77 10.88 7.24 -33.42
N ASN A 78 10.23 6.25 -32.79
CA ASN A 78 9.11 5.53 -33.38
C ASN A 78 7.82 6.35 -33.31
N ALA A 79 7.14 6.50 -34.45
CA ALA A 79 5.92 7.30 -34.56
C ALA A 79 4.72 6.67 -33.83
N ALA A 80 4.62 5.34 -33.85
CA ALA A 80 3.55 4.60 -33.18
C ALA A 80 3.68 4.67 -31.65
N PHE A 81 4.91 4.59 -31.14
CA PHE A 81 5.21 4.84 -29.73
C PHE A 81 4.81 6.25 -29.31
N LYS A 82 5.21 7.29 -30.05
CA LYS A 82 4.80 8.68 -29.74
C LYS A 82 3.28 8.88 -29.72
N LYS A 83 2.58 8.26 -30.66
CA LYS A 83 1.12 8.31 -30.69
C LYS A 83 0.51 7.64 -29.45
N SER A 84 1.07 6.50 -29.05
CA SER A 84 0.65 5.76 -27.85
C SER A 84 0.97 6.54 -26.56
N GLU A 85 2.12 7.21 -26.52
CA GLU A 85 2.56 8.07 -25.41
C GLU A 85 1.56 9.20 -25.16
N VAL A 86 1.07 9.86 -26.22
CA VAL A 86 0.01 10.88 -26.09
C VAL A 86 -1.25 10.32 -25.43
N ASN A 87 -1.69 9.12 -25.82
CA ASN A 87 -2.86 8.49 -25.23
C ASN A 87 -2.64 8.15 -23.75
N VAL A 88 -1.48 7.59 -23.40
CA VAL A 88 -1.13 7.24 -22.03
C VAL A 88 -1.02 8.49 -21.15
N CYS A 89 -0.37 9.55 -21.64
CA CYS A 89 -0.24 10.81 -20.92
C CYS A 89 -1.58 11.57 -20.80
N ALA A 90 -2.53 11.34 -21.70
CA ALA A 90 -3.87 11.91 -21.62
C ALA A 90 -4.78 11.17 -20.62
N MET A 91 -4.41 9.97 -20.18
CA MET A 91 -5.14 9.29 -19.12
C MET A 91 -5.04 10.10 -17.84
N ASN A 92 -6.18 10.55 -17.35
CA ASN A 92 -6.28 11.10 -16.01
C ASN A 92 -6.14 9.93 -15.03
N VAL A 93 -4.91 9.59 -14.69
CA VAL A 93 -4.63 8.67 -13.59
C VAL A 93 -5.13 9.40 -12.36
N VAL A 94 -6.32 9.03 -11.89
CA VAL A 94 -6.81 9.44 -10.58
C VAL A 94 -5.69 9.08 -9.62
N ASN A 95 -5.01 10.11 -9.14
CA ASN A 95 -3.87 9.93 -8.29
C ASN A 95 -4.41 9.16 -7.08
N ASP A 96 -3.72 8.12 -6.60
CA ASP A 96 -4.10 7.41 -5.38
C ASP A 96 -4.30 8.39 -4.20
N CYS A 97 -3.79 9.62 -4.29
CA CYS A 97 -4.14 10.74 -3.42
C CYS A 97 -5.65 11.06 -3.36
N ASP A 98 -6.39 11.04 -4.46
CA ASP A 98 -7.83 11.32 -4.47
C ASP A 98 -8.61 10.17 -3.82
N GLU A 99 -8.25 8.91 -4.13
CA GLU A 99 -8.83 7.75 -3.46
C GLU A 99 -8.50 7.74 -1.96
N ARG A 100 -7.27 8.10 -1.61
CA ARG A 100 -6.82 8.25 -0.23
C ARG A 100 -7.53 9.40 0.47
N ASP A 101 -7.80 10.52 -0.20
CA ASP A 101 -8.53 11.65 0.38
C ASP A 101 -10.01 11.30 0.63
N VAL A 102 -10.65 10.63 -0.33
CA VAL A 102 -12.01 10.08 -0.16
C VAL A 102 -12.05 9.07 1.00
N LYS A 103 -11.04 8.20 1.10
CA LYS A 103 -10.93 7.23 2.19
C LYS A 103 -10.71 7.92 3.54
N LEU A 104 -9.79 8.88 3.63
CA LEU A 104 -9.52 9.65 4.85
C LEU A 104 -10.75 10.44 5.29
N THR A 105 -11.44 11.09 4.36
CA THR A 105 -12.66 11.87 4.63
C THR A 105 -13.79 10.96 5.10
N SER A 106 -14.01 9.83 4.43
CA SER A 106 -15.05 8.88 4.84
C SER A 106 -14.78 8.25 6.21
N ASP A 107 -13.52 7.88 6.50
CA ASP A 107 -13.11 7.32 7.79
C ASP A 107 -13.23 8.35 8.90
N PHE A 108 -12.82 9.60 8.66
CA PHE A 108 -13.00 10.70 9.61
C PHE A 108 -14.48 10.90 9.96
N VAL A 109 -15.34 11.07 8.96
CA VAL A 109 -16.79 11.25 9.16
C VAL A 109 -17.41 10.06 9.89
N ALA A 110 -16.95 8.83 9.63
CA ALA A 110 -17.44 7.64 10.33
C ALA A 110 -17.08 7.65 11.82
N VAL A 111 -15.86 8.08 12.18
CA VAL A 111 -15.39 8.14 13.57
C VAL A 111 -16.02 9.31 14.32
N THR A 112 -16.20 10.46 13.68
CA THR A 112 -16.65 11.70 14.34
C THR A 112 -18.18 11.88 14.36
N ARG A 113 -18.97 10.83 14.07
CA ARG A 113 -20.45 10.92 14.13
C ARG A 113 -20.99 11.28 15.51
N LYS A 114 -20.23 11.03 16.57
CA LYS A 114 -20.57 11.40 17.94
C LYS A 114 -19.68 12.54 18.38
N GLU A 115 -20.28 13.55 19.00
CA GLU A 115 -19.59 14.76 19.47
C GLU A 115 -18.37 14.44 20.34
N GLN A 116 -18.47 13.46 21.24
CA GLN A 116 -17.35 13.05 22.08
C GLN A 116 -16.13 12.59 21.28
N HIS A 117 -16.34 11.84 20.18
CA HIS A 117 -15.23 11.37 19.34
C HIS A 117 -14.64 12.51 18.51
N LEU A 118 -15.48 13.43 18.03
CA LEU A 118 -15.00 14.65 17.37
C LEU A 118 -14.11 15.46 18.29
N GLN A 119 -14.54 15.70 19.53
CA GLN A 119 -13.76 16.45 20.52
C GLN A 119 -12.43 15.78 20.85
N ASN A 120 -12.41 14.44 21.00
CA ASN A 120 -11.17 13.70 21.23
C ASN A 120 -10.20 13.84 20.05
N VAL A 121 -10.68 13.77 18.82
CA VAL A 121 -9.85 13.95 17.61
C VAL A 121 -9.31 15.37 17.53
N LEU A 122 -10.14 16.39 17.79
CA LEU A 122 -9.71 17.78 17.78
C LEU A 122 -8.64 18.07 18.85
N GLN A 123 -8.81 17.52 20.06
CA GLN A 123 -7.82 17.65 21.13
C GLN A 123 -6.49 16.99 20.76
N ALA A 124 -6.53 15.80 20.16
CA ALA A 124 -5.32 15.12 19.68
C ALA A 124 -4.60 15.91 18.59
N VAL A 125 -5.35 16.48 17.63
CA VAL A 125 -4.79 17.33 16.56
C VAL A 125 -4.18 18.61 17.11
N GLU A 126 -4.83 19.25 18.08
CA GLU A 126 -4.32 20.48 18.69
C GLU A 126 -3.07 20.20 19.53
N HIS A 127 -3.06 19.08 20.26
CA HIS A 127 -1.88 18.63 20.98
C HIS A 127 -0.71 18.40 20.01
N ASP A 128 -0.89 17.65 18.93
CA ASP A 128 0.17 17.42 17.94
C ASP A 128 0.66 18.72 17.28
N ARG A 129 -0.25 19.65 16.94
CA ARG A 129 0.12 20.98 16.43
C ARG A 129 0.97 21.78 17.40
N SER A 130 0.68 21.68 18.70
CA SER A 130 1.45 22.34 19.75
C SER A 130 2.86 21.75 19.91
N GLN A 131 3.02 20.45 19.65
CA GLN A 131 4.32 19.76 19.70
C GLN A 131 5.15 19.98 18.44
N GLN A 132 4.51 20.18 17.29
CA GLN A 132 5.16 20.40 16.00
C GLN A 132 4.82 21.76 15.36
N PRO A 133 5.11 22.88 16.04
CA PRO A 133 4.81 24.20 15.51
C PRO A 133 5.66 24.45 14.25
N ASN A 134 5.01 24.89 13.17
CA ASN A 134 5.64 25.36 11.91
C ASN A 134 6.11 24.31 10.88
N LEU A 135 5.56 23.09 10.85
CA LEU A 135 5.85 22.12 9.77
C LEU A 135 5.68 22.69 8.34
N ARG A 136 4.75 23.64 8.14
CA ARG A 136 4.54 24.33 6.85
C ARG A 136 5.65 25.32 6.47
N ARG A 137 6.39 25.88 7.44
CA ARG A 137 7.52 26.81 7.17
C ARG A 137 8.84 26.08 6.94
N CYS A 138 9.02 24.87 7.47
CA CYS A 138 10.26 24.10 7.30
C CYS A 138 10.50 23.61 5.86
N LYS A 139 9.46 23.41 5.04
CA LYS A 139 9.59 22.95 3.65
C LYS A 139 10.21 23.98 2.70
N HIS A 140 10.28 25.26 3.08
CA HIS A 140 10.90 26.31 2.25
C HIS A 140 12.41 26.46 2.44
N LYS A 141 12.99 25.88 3.50
CA LYS A 141 14.44 26.04 3.78
C LYS A 141 15.33 24.98 3.14
N VAL A 142 14.76 23.87 2.65
CA VAL A 142 15.54 22.74 2.11
C VAL A 142 15.84 22.87 0.60
N ILE A 143 15.30 23.90 -0.07
CA ILE A 143 15.54 24.15 -1.51
C ILE A 143 16.63 25.20 -1.74
N ALA A 144 17.26 25.72 -0.67
CA ALA A 144 18.38 26.65 -0.77
C ALA A 144 19.58 26.10 0.00
N SER A 145 20.25 25.09 -0.56
CA SER A 145 21.60 24.65 -0.17
C SER A 145 22.29 24.01 -1.37
#